data_AF-A0A2I0VXA1-F1
#
_entry.id   AF-A0A2I0VXA1-F1
#
_cell.length_a   1.000
_cell.length_b   1.000
_cell.length_c   1.000
_cell.angle_alpha   90.00
_cell.angle_beta   90.00
_cell.angle_gamma   90.00
#
_symmetry.space_group_name_H-M   'P 1'
#
loop_
_entity.id
_entity.type
_entity.pdbx_description
1 polymer ?
#
loop_
_entity_poly.entity_id
_entity_poly.type
_entity_poly.pdbx_seq_one_letter_code
_entity_poly.pdbx_strand_id
1 'polypeptide(L)'
;MIRFLVDLDGVWMVQKCIESHNHELARCEDQHLLRTYRNISDEKLYVLKSMTEAGIRTVDAFTYLTDDVRCTENIGFSKRDAYNYIQKEKRAKIENGNINFLIELFKD
;
A
#
# COMPACT_ATOMS: atom_id res chain seq x y z
N MET A 1 15.20 -2.55 19.36
CA MET A 1 16.25 -2.88 18.36
C MET A 1 16.71 -4.32 18.56
N ILE A 2 16.79 -5.11 17.49
CA ILE A 2 17.32 -6.49 17.55
C ILE A 2 18.76 -6.49 17.02
N ARG A 3 19.69 -7.08 17.76
CA ARG A 3 21.05 -7.36 17.28
C ARG A 3 21.11 -8.79 16.80
N PHE A 4 21.61 -8.95 15.58
CA PHE A 4 21.83 -10.26 14.98
C PHE A 4 23.32 -10.58 14.98
N LEU A 5 23.65 -11.86 15.05
CA LEU A 5 24.97 -12.38 14.74
C LEU A 5 24.83 -13.33 13.54
N VAL A 6 25.90 -13.45 12.77
CA VAL A 6 26.02 -14.46 11.71
C VAL A 6 27.14 -15.40 12.15
N ASP A 7 26.85 -16.69 12.22
CA ASP A 7 27.88 -17.67 12.54
C ASP A 7 28.81 -17.95 11.35
N LEU A 8 29.78 -18.84 11.55
CA LEU A 8 30.76 -19.20 10.52
C LEU A 8 30.12 -19.96 9.34
N ASP A 9 28.95 -20.56 9.55
CA ASP A 9 28.17 -21.27 8.55
C ASP A 9 27.16 -20.35 7.82
N GLY A 10 27.12 -19.06 8.18
CA GLY A 10 26.24 -18.06 7.57
C GLY A 10 24.83 -18.00 8.15
N VAL A 11 24.58 -18.68 9.27
CA VAL A 11 23.26 -18.71 9.91
C VAL A 11 23.07 -17.46 10.78
N TRP A 12 21.94 -16.78 10.56
CA TRP A 12 21.54 -15.60 11.33
C TRP A 12 20.90 -16.02 12.65
N MET A 13 21.47 -15.57 13.77
CA MET A 13 20.90 -15.78 15.10
C MET A 13 20.61 -14.45 15.80
N VAL A 14 19.54 -14.42 16.59
CA VAL A 14 19.21 -13.28 17.44
C VAL A 14 20.16 -13.27 18.63
N GLN A 15 21.04 -12.28 18.71
CA GLN A 15 21.99 -12.13 19.81
C GLN A 15 21.36 -11.39 21.00
N LYS A 16 20.61 -10.33 20.73
CA LYS A 16 20.04 -9.47 21.78
C LYS A 16 18.80 -8.74 21.29
N CYS A 17 17.75 -8.75 22.12
CA CYS A 17 16.63 -7.82 22.00
C CYS A 17 16.85 -6.62 22.95
N ILE A 18 16.80 -5.41 22.42
CA ILE A 18 16.85 -4.17 23.20
C ILE A 18 15.46 -3.55 23.12
N GLU A 19 14.72 -3.61 24.22
CA GLU A 19 13.36 -3.08 24.35
C GLU A 19 13.31 -1.60 24.74
N SER A 20 14.41 -1.05 25.29
CA SER A 20 14.48 0.39 25.59
C SER A 20 14.65 1.19 24.31
N HIS A 21 13.78 2.17 24.11
CA HIS A 21 13.84 3.13 23.02
C HIS A 21 14.15 4.54 23.56
N ASN A 22 14.75 5.40 22.74
CA ASN A 22 14.99 6.81 23.05
C ASN A 22 13.84 7.73 22.58
N HIS A 23 12.74 7.14 22.13
CA HIS A 23 11.53 7.81 21.66
C HIS A 23 10.32 6.91 21.97
N GLU A 24 9.11 7.50 21.93
CA GLU A 24 7.86 6.74 22.07
C GLU A 24 7.69 5.78 20.88
N LEU A 25 7.19 4.57 21.16
CA LEU A 25 6.80 3.65 20.09
C LEU A 25 5.58 4.19 19.34
N ALA A 26 5.46 3.82 18.07
CA ALA A 26 4.32 4.20 17.26
C ALA A 26 3.01 3.72 17.92
N ARG A 27 2.05 4.63 18.01
CA ARG A 27 0.73 4.34 18.58
C ARG A 27 -0.10 3.53 17.58
N CYS A 28 -1.21 2.95 18.05
CA CYS A 28 -2.13 2.23 17.18
C CYS A 28 -2.65 3.12 16.04
N GLU A 29 -2.92 4.40 16.34
CA GLU A 29 -3.31 5.43 15.38
C GLU A 29 -2.28 5.62 14.23
N ASP A 30 -0.99 5.48 14.55
CA ASP A 30 0.12 5.68 13.61
C ASP A 30 0.53 4.41 12.86
N GLN A 31 -0.11 3.26 13.12
CA GLN A 31 0.30 2.00 12.49
C GLN A 31 0.24 2.06 10.96
N HIS A 32 -0.72 2.81 10.40
CA HIS A 32 -0.84 3.02 8.96
C HIS A 32 0.37 3.75 8.32
N LEU A 33 1.24 4.36 9.14
CA LEU A 33 2.50 4.97 8.70
C LEU A 33 3.66 3.96 8.66
N LEU A 34 3.57 2.87 9.45
CA LEU A 34 4.57 1.82 9.49
C LEU A 34 4.43 0.91 8.28
N ARG A 35 5.50 0.79 7.48
CA ARG A 35 5.49 -0.03 6.25
C ARG A 35 5.02 -1.48 6.49
N THR A 36 5.35 -2.08 7.63
CA THR A 36 4.96 -3.45 7.99
C THR A 36 3.48 -3.61 8.29
N TYR A 37 2.81 -2.53 8.69
CA TYR A 37 1.38 -2.50 8.99
C TYR A 37 0.54 -1.97 7.84
N ARG A 38 1.17 -1.43 6.79
CA ARG A 38 0.48 -1.01 5.56
C ARG A 38 0.02 -2.23 4.77
N ASN A 39 -1.24 -2.61 4.95
CA ASN A 39 -1.90 -3.67 4.21
C ASN A 39 -3.30 -3.19 3.77
N ILE A 40 -3.59 -3.34 2.48
CA ILE A 40 -4.92 -3.08 1.94
C ILE A 40 -5.65 -4.41 1.85
N SER A 41 -6.74 -4.57 2.60
CA SER A 41 -7.57 -5.77 2.47
C SER A 41 -8.19 -5.87 1.08
N ASP A 42 -8.46 -7.09 0.62
CA ASP A 42 -9.05 -7.34 -0.70
C ASP A 42 -10.41 -6.63 -0.86
N GLU A 43 -11.19 -6.54 0.21
CA GLU A 43 -12.45 -5.79 0.27
C GLU A 43 -12.25 -4.29 -0.03
N LYS A 44 -11.25 -3.68 0.64
CA LYS A 44 -10.92 -2.26 0.44
C LYS A 44 -10.34 -2.01 -0.95
N LEU A 45 -9.54 -2.94 -1.47
CA LEU A 45 -9.04 -2.90 -2.85
C LEU A 45 -10.18 -2.95 -3.86
N TYR A 46 -11.15 -3.83 -3.65
CA TYR A 46 -12.33 -3.95 -4.50
C TYR A 46 -13.11 -2.63 -4.56
N VAL A 47 -13.44 -2.05 -3.40
CA VAL A 47 -14.14 -0.76 -3.32
C VAL A 47 -13.34 0.34 -4.01
N LEU A 48 -12.03 0.44 -3.72
CA LEU A 48 -11.15 1.43 -4.33
C LEU A 48 -11.14 1.30 -5.86
N LYS A 49 -11.02 0.07 -6.38
CA LYS A 49 -11.06 -0.23 -7.81
C LYS A 49 -12.41 0.15 -8.42
N SER A 50 -13.51 -0.36 -7.87
CA SER A 50 -14.86 -0.10 -8.37
C SER A 50 -15.19 1.39 -8.43
N MET A 51 -14.86 2.16 -7.39
CA MET A 51 -15.06 3.61 -7.39
C MET A 51 -14.24 4.30 -8.49
N THR A 52 -12.98 3.93 -8.65
CA THR A 52 -12.16 4.52 -9.72
C THR A 52 -12.59 4.13 -11.13
N GLU A 53 -13.12 2.92 -11.32
CA GLU A 53 -13.68 2.46 -12.59
C GLU A 53 -15.01 3.17 -12.92
N ALA A 54 -15.77 3.57 -11.89
CA ALA A 54 -16.94 4.43 -12.02
C ALA A 54 -16.58 5.92 -12.27
N GLY A 55 -15.30 6.26 -12.43
CA GLY A 55 -14.83 7.62 -12.70
C GLY A 55 -14.62 8.49 -11.46
N ILE A 56 -14.78 7.95 -10.25
CA ILE A 56 -14.51 8.67 -9.01
C ILE A 56 -13.00 8.84 -8.83
N ARG A 57 -12.56 10.02 -8.39
CA ARG A 57 -11.13 10.27 -8.19
C ARG A 57 -10.61 9.38 -7.07
N THR A 58 -9.38 8.87 -7.20
CA THR A 58 -8.73 8.04 -6.18
C THR A 58 -8.69 8.69 -4.81
N VAL A 59 -8.58 10.03 -4.74
CA VAL A 59 -8.66 10.77 -3.47
C VAL A 59 -10.03 10.67 -2.82
N ASP A 60 -11.11 10.80 -3.60
CA ASP A 60 -12.47 10.75 -3.06
C ASP A 60 -12.83 9.32 -2.65
N ALA A 61 -12.38 8.32 -3.41
CA ALA A 61 -12.52 6.90 -3.06
C ALA A 61 -11.74 6.55 -1.79
N PHE A 62 -10.53 7.10 -1.62
CA PHE A 62 -9.77 6.96 -0.38
C PHE A 62 -10.48 7.62 0.80
N THR A 63 -10.98 8.85 0.64
CA THR A 63 -11.74 9.56 1.69
C THR A 63 -12.99 8.78 2.09
N TYR A 64 -13.74 8.25 1.13
CA TYR A 64 -14.89 7.38 1.41
C TYR A 64 -14.48 6.18 2.28
N LEU A 65 -13.40 5.49 1.90
CA LEU A 65 -12.92 4.35 2.68
C LEU A 65 -12.44 4.77 4.07
N THR A 66 -11.86 5.95 4.25
CA THR A 66 -11.44 6.41 5.58
C THR A 66 -12.62 6.80 6.46
N ASP A 67 -13.67 7.36 5.87
CA ASP A 67 -14.89 7.78 6.57
C ASP A 67 -15.71 6.55 7.00
N ASP A 68 -15.76 5.51 6.17
CA ASP A 68 -16.46 4.24 6.45
C ASP A 68 -15.90 3.50 7.68
N VAL A 69 -14.57 3.47 7.83
CA VAL A 69 -13.92 2.89 9.02
C VAL A 69 -13.99 3.79 10.27
N ARG A 70 -14.70 4.93 10.17
CA ARG A 70 -14.86 5.99 11.19
C ARG A 70 -13.54 6.58 11.71
N CYS A 71 -12.40 6.18 11.13
CA CYS A 71 -11.08 6.70 11.42
C CYS A 71 -10.06 6.23 10.36
N THR A 72 -9.19 7.14 9.90
CA THR A 72 -8.07 6.85 8.98
C THR A 72 -7.12 5.79 9.55
N GLU A 73 -7.05 5.70 10.86
CA GLU A 73 -6.20 4.80 11.63
C GLU A 73 -6.55 3.31 11.39
N ASN A 74 -7.82 3.01 11.13
CA ASN A 74 -8.33 1.65 10.89
C ASN A 74 -8.29 1.24 9.42
N ILE A 75 -7.93 2.16 8.51
CA ILE A 75 -7.91 1.83 7.09
C ILE A 75 -6.73 0.91 6.74
N GLY A 76 -5.62 1.01 7.48
CA GLY A 76 -4.46 0.12 7.33
C GLY A 76 -3.56 0.46 6.14
N PHE A 77 -3.78 1.57 5.44
CA PHE A 77 -2.91 2.01 4.33
C PHE A 77 -2.96 3.51 4.11
N SER A 78 -1.93 4.06 3.46
CA SER A 78 -1.86 5.49 3.18
C SER A 78 -2.55 5.86 1.87
N LYS A 79 -2.93 7.13 1.73
CA LYS A 79 -3.39 7.69 0.45
C LYS A 79 -2.45 7.34 -0.71
N ARG A 80 -1.13 7.36 -0.46
CA ARG A 80 -0.11 7.03 -1.46
C ARG A 80 -0.22 5.57 -1.93
N ASP A 81 -0.51 4.65 -1.03
CA ASP A 81 -0.69 3.23 -1.38
C ASP A 81 -1.90 3.05 -2.29
N ALA A 82 -2.99 3.78 -2.04
CA ALA A 82 -4.18 3.82 -2.91
C ALA A 82 -3.82 4.25 -4.34
N TYR A 83 -3.06 5.35 -4.48
CA TYR A 83 -2.58 5.81 -5.78
C TYR A 83 -1.66 4.80 -6.46
N ASN A 84 -0.73 4.20 -5.72
CA ASN A 84 0.19 3.21 -6.26
C ASN A 84 -0.56 1.99 -6.80
N TYR A 85 -1.59 1.51 -6.09
CA TYR A 85 -2.43 0.40 -6.52
C TYR A 85 -3.18 0.74 -7.81
N ILE A 86 -3.89 1.88 -7.86
CA ILE A 86 -4.64 2.29 -9.05
C ILE A 86 -3.72 2.52 -10.25
N GLN A 87 -2.53 3.08 -10.05
CA GLN A 87 -1.56 3.21 -11.13
C GLN A 87 -1.07 1.85 -11.63
N LYS A 88 -0.86 0.87 -10.74
CA LYS A 88 -0.50 -0.50 -11.13
C LYS A 88 -1.60 -1.13 -11.97
N GLU A 89 -2.86 -1.01 -11.56
CA GLU A 89 -4.01 -1.52 -12.32
C GLU A 89 -4.12 -0.86 -13.71
N LYS A 90 -3.95 0.46 -13.78
CA LYS A 90 -3.96 1.19 -15.05
C LYS A 90 -2.83 0.74 -15.98
N ARG A 91 -1.61 0.56 -15.46
CA ARG A 91 -0.48 0.05 -16.25
C ARG A 91 -0.73 -1.37 -16.75
N ALA A 92 -1.27 -2.26 -15.91
CA ALA A 92 -1.61 -3.62 -16.34
C ALA A 92 -2.65 -3.63 -17.48
N LYS A 93 -3.64 -2.72 -17.45
CA LYS A 93 -4.60 -2.55 -18.56
C LYS A 93 -3.94 -2.05 -19.85
N ILE A 94 -2.93 -1.19 -19.74
CA ILE A 94 -2.17 -0.68 -20.89
C ILE A 94 -1.22 -1.74 -21.44
N GLU A 95 -0.51 -2.49 -20.60
CA GLU A 95 0.36 -3.58 -21.05
C GLU A 95 -0.43 -4.71 -21.74
N ASN A 96 -1.66 -4.96 -21.30
CA ASN A 96 -2.58 -5.87 -21.98
C ASN A 96 -3.28 -5.25 -23.21
N GLY A 97 -3.28 -3.92 -23.31
CA GLY A 97 -3.81 -3.18 -24.45
C GLY A 97 -2.72 -3.03 -25.50
N ASN A 98 -2.75 -3.87 -26.53
CA ASN A 98 -1.75 -3.92 -27.60
C ASN A 98 -1.35 -2.51 -28.05
N ILE A 99 -0.17 -2.03 -27.65
CA ILE A 99 0.32 -0.67 -27.92
C ILE A 99 0.27 -0.37 -29.43
N ASN A 100 0.42 -1.42 -30.25
CA ASN A 100 0.28 -1.37 -31.70
C ASN A 100 -1.12 -0.95 -32.17
N PHE A 101 -2.19 -1.35 -31.46
CA PHE A 101 -3.56 -0.92 -31.75
C PHE A 101 -3.75 0.57 -31.50
N LEU A 102 -3.16 1.13 -30.43
CA LEU A 102 -3.22 2.56 -30.17
C LEU A 102 -2.43 3.35 -31.23
N ILE A 103 -1.26 2.84 -31.64
CA ILE A 103 -0.47 3.44 -32.72
C ILE A 103 -1.24 3.42 -34.06
N GLU A 104 -1.99 2.35 -34.36
CA GLU A 104 -2.88 2.31 -35.53
C GLU A 104 -4.08 3.24 -35.41
N LEU A 105 -4.69 3.36 -34.23
CA LEU A 105 -5.86 4.20 -34.00
C LEU A 105 -5.58 5.70 -34.16
N PHE A 106 -4.35 6.13 -33.85
CA PHE A 106 -3.92 7.53 -33.92
C PHE A 106 -2.98 7.82 -35.11
N LYS A 107 -2.97 6.94 -36.13
CA LYS A 107 -2.12 7.09 -37.33
C LYS A 107 -2.70 8.03 -38.41
N ASP A 108 -3.96 8.44 -38.25
CA ASP A 108 -4.62 9.49 -39.06
C ASP A 108 -4.73 10.80 -38.26
#